data_AF-A0A2N5IBW1-F1
#
_entry.id   AF-A0A2N5IBW1-F1
#
_cell.length_a   1.000
_cell.length_b   1.000
_cell.length_c   1.000
_cell.angle_alpha   90.00
_cell.angle_beta   90.00
_cell.angle_gamma   90.00
#
_symmetry.space_group_name_H-M   'P 1'
#
loop_
_entity.id
_entity.type
_entity.pdbx_description
1 polymer ?
#
loop_
_entity_poly.entity_id
_entity_poly.type
_entity_poly.pdbx_seq_one_letter_code
_entity_poly.pdbx_strand_id
1 'polypeptide(L)'
;MDDFQVSHQKLSIEEQVSHVIKTVKDRWLHSYPYSTENAIEFVSKHPEKLLNKEMFRVHALYLNMLFRSLTKKDSLIKNEEVLNEVAHWDNKGGLCIYLSVLMYSLLLEDKVANRNELRYIQGFTTYQSQNPFWKLVSSDTTMLNFHAWLSYKDSVLDFSIGQERENIQLGEKDYLVGDIPEGMKMVGFKENHKTVQKYVKMFADYRKMNEKEWVLEHKLQGLTCMVDSLEYISKQKEG
;
A
#
# COMPACT_ATOMS: atom_id res chain seq x y z
N MET A 1 48.30 3.92 8.88
CA MET A 1 47.00 4.45 9.36
C MET A 1 46.41 5.08 8.13
N ASP A 2 45.73 4.27 7.33
CA ASP A 2 45.13 4.72 6.08
C ASP A 2 43.75 5.27 6.39
N ASP A 3 43.57 6.54 6.03
CA ASP A 3 42.33 7.27 6.10
C ASP A 3 41.26 6.53 5.32
N PHE A 4 40.33 5.91 6.05
CA PHE A 4 39.03 5.51 5.52
C PHE A 4 38.22 6.78 5.25
N GLN A 5 38.49 7.44 4.12
CA GLN A 5 37.51 8.32 3.49
C GLN A 5 36.38 7.44 2.96
N VAL A 6 35.36 7.22 3.80
CA VAL A 6 34.11 6.57 3.39
C VAL A 6 33.40 7.52 2.42
N SER A 7 33.48 7.20 1.14
CA SER A 7 32.83 7.93 0.06
C SER A 7 31.31 7.98 0.29
N HIS A 8 30.77 9.19 0.39
CA HIS A 8 29.34 9.50 0.51
C HIS A 8 28.60 9.32 -0.82
N GLN A 9 28.42 8.08 -1.29
CA GLN A 9 27.56 7.83 -2.44
C GLN A 9 26.11 7.62 -1.97
N LYS A 10 25.30 8.68 -2.09
CA LYS A 10 23.86 8.53 -2.31
C LYS A 10 23.70 7.51 -3.44
N LEU A 11 23.02 6.40 -3.20
CA LEU A 11 22.73 5.40 -4.24
C LEU A 11 22.13 6.11 -5.46
N SER A 12 22.72 5.90 -6.63
CA SER A 12 22.16 6.37 -7.88
C SER A 12 20.78 5.75 -8.10
N ILE A 13 19.89 6.44 -8.84
CA ILE A 13 18.56 5.91 -9.17
C ILE A 13 18.68 4.54 -9.86
N GLU A 14 19.75 4.30 -10.61
CA GLU A 14 20.04 3.03 -11.28
C GLU A 14 20.32 1.88 -10.31
N GLU A 15 21.08 2.13 -9.23
CA GLU A 15 21.34 1.15 -8.18
C GLU A 15 20.08 0.84 -7.36
N GLN A 16 19.26 1.87 -7.10
CA GLN A 16 17.97 1.72 -6.41
C GLN A 16 17.01 0.84 -7.23
N VAL A 17 16.89 1.12 -8.52
CA VAL A 17 16.07 0.35 -9.47
C VAL A 17 16.57 -1.09 -9.58
N SER A 18 17.89 -1.32 -9.58
CA SER A 18 18.48 -2.66 -9.67
C SER A 18 18.17 -3.53 -8.44
N HIS A 19 18.21 -2.96 -7.23
CA HIS A 19 17.87 -3.70 -6.00
C HIS A 19 16.40 -4.12 -5.97
N VAL A 20 15.50 -3.23 -6.37
CA VAL A 20 14.06 -3.49 -6.47
C VAL A 20 13.75 -4.53 -7.52
N ILE A 21 14.39 -4.43 -8.70
CA ILE A 21 14.27 -5.43 -9.77
C ILE A 21 14.55 -6.82 -9.23
N LYS A 22 15.61 -6.97 -8.42
CA LYS A 22 15.97 -8.27 -7.83
C LYS A 22 14.89 -8.75 -6.87
N THR A 23 14.48 -7.93 -5.90
CA THR A 23 13.45 -8.29 -4.92
C THR A 23 12.12 -8.67 -5.56
N VAL A 24 11.68 -7.92 -6.57
CA VAL A 24 10.43 -8.21 -7.29
C VAL A 24 10.55 -9.48 -8.11
N LYS A 25 11.60 -9.62 -8.93
CA LYS A 25 11.82 -10.81 -9.77
C LYS A 25 11.84 -12.10 -8.97
N ASP A 26 12.43 -12.08 -7.78
CA ASP A 26 12.63 -13.28 -6.97
C ASP A 26 11.38 -13.70 -6.19
N ARG A 27 10.46 -12.78 -5.88
CA ARG A 27 9.39 -13.03 -4.90
C ARG A 27 7.97 -12.68 -5.35
N TRP A 28 7.81 -11.77 -6.31
CA TRP A 28 6.53 -11.14 -6.62
C TRP A 28 6.22 -11.14 -8.12
N LEU A 29 4.95 -11.10 -8.46
CA LEU A 29 4.49 -11.12 -9.85
C LEU A 29 4.66 -9.74 -10.47
N HIS A 30 5.24 -9.69 -11.67
CA HIS A 30 5.37 -8.45 -12.44
C HIS A 30 5.08 -8.69 -13.92
N SER A 31 4.63 -7.65 -14.62
CA SER A 31 4.16 -7.78 -16.01
C SER A 31 5.23 -7.68 -17.08
N TYR A 32 6.34 -7.01 -16.79
CA TYR A 32 7.46 -6.81 -17.71
C TYR A 32 8.76 -6.65 -16.94
N PRO A 33 9.93 -6.84 -17.60
CA PRO A 33 11.21 -6.50 -17.00
C PRO A 33 11.25 -5.00 -16.71
N TYR A 34 11.43 -4.62 -15.45
CA TYR A 34 11.57 -3.20 -15.12
C TYR A 34 12.89 -2.64 -15.64
N SER A 35 12.83 -1.38 -16.07
CA SER A 35 13.97 -0.57 -16.50
C SER A 35 13.73 0.88 -16.10
N THR A 36 14.80 1.65 -15.93
CA THR A 36 14.72 3.08 -15.58
C THR A 36 13.82 3.88 -16.55
N GLU A 37 13.85 3.53 -17.84
CA GLU A 37 13.04 4.17 -18.89
C GLU A 37 11.53 4.07 -18.67
N ASN A 38 11.07 3.04 -17.97
CA ASN A 38 9.65 2.77 -17.73
C ASN A 38 9.20 3.18 -16.31
N ALA A 39 10.11 3.73 -15.51
CA ALA A 39 9.83 4.19 -14.15
C ALA A 39 9.11 5.54 -14.18
N ILE A 40 8.13 5.72 -13.30
CA ILE A 40 7.36 6.95 -13.17
C ILE A 40 7.48 7.46 -11.74
N GLU A 41 7.94 8.69 -11.57
CA GLU A 41 7.87 9.42 -10.32
C GLU A 41 6.46 9.99 -10.14
N PHE A 42 5.84 9.70 -9.01
CA PHE A 42 4.53 10.20 -8.63
C PHE A 42 4.68 11.47 -7.82
N VAL A 43 3.77 12.42 -8.05
CA VAL A 43 3.71 13.70 -7.33
C VAL A 43 2.37 13.84 -6.63
N SER A 44 2.34 14.67 -5.58
CA SER A 44 1.12 14.92 -4.82
C SER A 44 0.01 15.46 -5.71
N LYS A 45 -1.15 14.79 -5.68
CA LYS A 45 -2.33 15.12 -6.48
C LYS A 45 -3.59 14.62 -5.79
N HIS A 46 -4.50 15.52 -5.43
CA HIS A 46 -5.72 15.16 -4.72
C HIS A 46 -6.81 14.58 -5.65
N PRO A 47 -7.40 13.41 -5.31
CA PRO A 47 -8.45 12.79 -6.11
C PRO A 47 -9.86 13.19 -5.65
N GLU A 48 -10.23 14.47 -5.70
CA GLU A 48 -11.51 14.99 -5.14
C GLU A 48 -12.75 14.20 -5.57
N LYS A 49 -12.86 13.89 -6.87
CA LYS A 49 -14.01 13.14 -7.41
C LYS A 49 -14.13 11.74 -6.83
N LEU A 50 -13.02 11.12 -6.43
CA LEU A 50 -12.99 9.81 -5.80
C LEU A 50 -13.43 9.90 -4.34
N LEU A 51 -12.95 10.93 -3.62
CA LEU A 51 -13.28 11.18 -2.21
C LEU A 51 -14.78 11.40 -1.97
N ASN A 52 -15.52 11.85 -2.97
CA ASN A 52 -16.98 12.04 -2.89
C ASN A 52 -17.81 10.78 -3.14
N LYS A 53 -17.17 9.66 -3.49
CA LYS A 53 -17.87 8.39 -3.71
C LYS A 53 -18.03 7.63 -2.39
N GLU A 54 -19.26 7.31 -2.03
CA GLU A 54 -19.58 6.59 -0.80
C GLU A 54 -18.82 5.26 -0.69
N MET A 55 -18.88 4.43 -1.74
CA MET A 55 -18.19 3.14 -1.75
C MET A 55 -16.66 3.28 -1.70
N PHE A 56 -16.08 4.39 -2.16
CA PHE A 56 -14.65 4.63 -1.92
C PHE A 56 -14.36 4.79 -0.43
N ARG A 57 -15.19 5.53 0.31
CA ARG A 57 -15.01 5.75 1.75
C ARG A 57 -15.19 4.47 2.56
N VAL A 58 -16.16 3.63 2.18
CA VAL A 58 -16.35 2.29 2.76
C VAL A 58 -15.08 1.46 2.61
N HIS A 59 -14.54 1.37 1.39
CA HIS A 59 -13.34 0.57 1.12
C HIS A 59 -12.09 1.16 1.78
N ALA A 60 -11.94 2.49 1.77
CA ALA A 60 -10.84 3.17 2.45
C ALA A 60 -10.84 2.92 3.96
N LEU A 61 -12.00 2.99 4.62
CA LEU A 61 -12.15 2.67 6.03
C LEU A 61 -11.81 1.21 6.29
N TYR A 62 -12.35 0.30 5.48
CA TYR A 62 -12.12 -1.13 5.62
C TYR A 62 -10.64 -1.49 5.51
N LEU A 63 -9.94 -1.00 4.48
CA LEU A 63 -8.51 -1.25 4.32
C LEU A 63 -7.68 -0.65 5.44
N ASN A 64 -8.04 0.53 5.92
CA ASN A 64 -7.39 1.11 7.09
C ASN A 64 -7.60 0.25 8.35
N MET A 65 -8.76 -0.38 8.52
CA MET A 65 -8.99 -1.33 9.63
C MET A 65 -8.24 -2.65 9.46
N LEU A 66 -8.09 -3.16 8.23
CA LEU A 66 -7.23 -4.32 7.96
C LEU A 66 -5.78 -4.01 8.35
N PHE A 67 -5.23 -2.88 7.89
CA PHE A 67 -3.87 -2.46 8.28
C PHE A 67 -3.75 -2.30 9.80
N ARG A 68 -4.72 -1.64 10.43
CA ARG A 68 -4.71 -1.44 11.90
C ARG A 68 -4.86 -2.72 12.69
N SER A 69 -5.49 -3.78 12.17
CA SER A 69 -5.57 -5.06 12.88
C SER A 69 -4.21 -5.74 13.10
N LEU A 70 -3.19 -5.38 12.31
CA LEU A 70 -1.83 -5.89 12.47
C LEU A 70 -1.03 -5.10 13.51
N THR A 71 -1.33 -3.80 13.66
CA THR A 71 -0.51 -2.86 14.44
C THR A 71 -1.16 -2.40 15.74
N LYS A 72 -2.48 -2.55 15.89
CA LYS A 72 -3.29 -2.03 17.00
C LYS A 72 -4.39 -3.04 17.38
N LYS A 73 -4.72 -3.15 18.66
CA LYS A 73 -5.79 -4.04 19.16
C LYS A 73 -7.22 -3.57 18.87
N ASP A 74 -7.38 -2.39 18.25
CA ASP A 74 -8.69 -1.76 18.02
C ASP A 74 -9.18 -1.91 16.57
N SER A 75 -9.17 -3.13 16.03
CA SER A 75 -9.83 -3.39 14.75
C SER A 75 -11.31 -3.67 14.94
N LEU A 76 -12.15 -3.07 14.11
CA LEU A 76 -13.58 -3.38 14.02
C LEU A 76 -13.85 -4.66 13.22
N ILE A 77 -12.81 -5.25 12.61
CA ILE A 77 -12.94 -6.48 11.84
C ILE A 77 -12.92 -7.67 12.78
N LYS A 78 -14.01 -8.44 12.79
CA LYS A 78 -14.22 -9.61 13.66
C LYS A 78 -14.05 -10.95 12.94
N ASN A 79 -13.97 -10.94 11.61
CA ASN A 79 -13.84 -12.16 10.82
C ASN A 79 -12.40 -12.69 10.91
N GLU A 80 -12.19 -13.74 11.71
CA GLU A 80 -10.88 -14.35 11.95
C GLU A 80 -10.19 -14.83 10.67
N GLU A 81 -10.92 -15.36 9.71
CA GLU A 81 -10.35 -15.83 8.45
C GLU A 81 -9.72 -14.67 7.65
N VAL A 82 -10.38 -13.52 7.61
CA VAL A 82 -9.86 -12.30 6.98
C VAL A 82 -8.66 -11.75 7.74
N LEU A 83 -8.69 -11.77 9.07
CA LEU A 83 -7.55 -11.35 9.90
C LEU A 83 -6.33 -12.26 9.67
N ASN A 84 -6.54 -13.57 9.62
CA ASN A 84 -5.50 -14.57 9.35
C ASN A 84 -4.89 -14.37 7.95
N GLU A 85 -5.71 -14.05 6.95
CA GLU A 85 -5.25 -13.73 5.61
C GLU A 85 -4.37 -12.49 5.55
N VAL A 86 -4.80 -11.40 6.18
CA VAL A 86 -4.01 -10.16 6.22
C VAL A 86 -2.68 -10.40 6.92
N ALA A 87 -2.70 -11.09 8.05
CA ALA A 87 -1.48 -11.49 8.78
C ALA A 87 -0.59 -12.42 7.95
N HIS A 88 -1.16 -13.32 7.14
CA HIS A 88 -0.40 -14.19 6.26
C HIS A 88 0.39 -13.39 5.21
N TRP A 89 -0.25 -12.43 4.56
CA TRP A 89 0.41 -11.62 3.54
C TRP A 89 1.41 -10.61 4.12
N ASP A 90 1.15 -10.11 5.34
CA ASP A 90 2.13 -9.31 6.08
C ASP A 90 3.39 -10.11 6.43
N ASN A 91 3.23 -11.32 6.99
CA ASN A 91 4.35 -12.21 7.31
C ASN A 91 5.20 -12.61 6.08
N LYS A 92 4.62 -12.56 4.88
CA LYS A 92 5.34 -12.77 3.61
C LYS A 92 6.01 -11.52 3.06
N GLY A 93 5.89 -10.37 3.74
CA GLY A 93 6.38 -9.07 3.27
C GLY A 93 5.58 -8.52 2.08
N GLY A 94 4.31 -8.91 1.95
CA GLY A 94 3.44 -8.62 0.81
C GLY A 94 2.20 -7.79 1.15
N LEU A 95 2.13 -7.18 2.34
CA LEU A 95 0.94 -6.43 2.78
C LEU A 95 0.59 -5.28 1.83
N CYS A 96 1.57 -4.50 1.37
CA CYS A 96 1.35 -3.39 0.44
C CYS A 96 0.77 -3.85 -0.91
N ILE A 97 1.22 -5.00 -1.41
CA ILE A 97 0.69 -5.66 -2.60
C ILE A 97 -0.76 -6.09 -2.34
N TYR A 98 -0.99 -6.79 -1.23
CA TYR A 98 -2.28 -7.32 -0.84
C TYR A 98 -3.35 -6.22 -0.75
N LEU A 99 -3.09 -5.18 0.06
CA LEU A 99 -4.04 -4.07 0.25
C LEU A 99 -4.26 -3.29 -1.04
N SER A 100 -3.23 -3.07 -1.85
CA SER A 100 -3.38 -2.39 -3.15
C SER A 100 -4.23 -3.19 -4.13
N VAL A 101 -4.00 -4.49 -4.26
CA VAL A 101 -4.78 -5.36 -5.15
C VAL A 101 -6.22 -5.51 -4.65
N LEU A 102 -6.42 -5.60 -3.34
CA LEU A 102 -7.75 -5.63 -2.74
C LEU A 102 -8.53 -4.35 -3.05
N MET A 103 -7.93 -3.18 -2.79
CA MET A 103 -8.55 -1.89 -3.13
C MET A 103 -8.87 -1.82 -4.63
N TYR A 104 -7.96 -2.30 -5.48
CA TYR A 104 -8.16 -2.29 -6.93
C TYR A 104 -9.42 -3.08 -7.32
N SER A 105 -9.56 -4.27 -6.73
CA SER A 105 -10.65 -5.19 -7.03
C SER A 105 -11.99 -4.63 -6.54
N LEU A 106 -12.03 -4.09 -5.31
CA LEU A 106 -13.22 -3.48 -4.73
C LEU A 106 -13.70 -2.25 -5.52
N LEU A 107 -12.78 -1.38 -5.94
CA LEU A 107 -13.13 -0.19 -6.72
C LEU A 107 -13.70 -0.53 -8.11
N LEU A 108 -13.23 -1.62 -8.73
CA LEU A 108 -13.78 -2.10 -10.00
C LEU A 108 -15.13 -2.78 -9.82
N GLU A 109 -15.28 -3.63 -8.80
CA GLU A 109 -16.52 -4.36 -8.50
C GLU A 109 -17.69 -3.39 -8.28
N ASP A 110 -17.47 -2.34 -7.49
CA ASP A 110 -18.49 -1.32 -7.21
C ASP A 110 -18.55 -0.19 -8.26
N LYS A 111 -17.83 -0.33 -9.37
CA LYS A 111 -17.77 0.67 -10.45
C LYS A 111 -17.41 2.08 -9.95
N VAL A 112 -16.66 2.15 -8.86
CA VAL A 112 -16.13 3.39 -8.27
C VAL A 112 -15.03 3.96 -9.17
N ALA A 113 -14.25 3.09 -9.80
CA ALA A 113 -13.31 3.42 -10.85
C ALA A 113 -13.41 2.40 -11.98
N ASN A 114 -12.83 2.72 -13.14
CA ASN A 114 -12.65 1.77 -14.22
C ASN A 114 -11.16 1.49 -14.48
N ARG A 115 -10.89 0.46 -15.30
CA ARG A 115 -9.54 0.01 -15.65
C ARG A 115 -8.71 1.04 -16.41
N ASN A 116 -9.27 2.15 -16.90
CA ASN A 116 -8.50 3.23 -17.52
C ASN A 116 -8.07 4.28 -16.50
N GLU A 117 -8.81 4.42 -15.40
CA GLU A 117 -8.53 5.39 -14.35
C GLU A 117 -7.59 4.84 -13.28
N LEU A 118 -7.58 3.51 -13.10
CA LEU A 118 -6.86 2.84 -12.03
C LEU A 118 -5.66 2.05 -12.55
N ARG A 119 -4.52 2.16 -11.87
CA ARG A 119 -3.32 1.37 -12.14
C ARG A 119 -2.78 0.82 -10.83
N TYR A 120 -2.40 -0.46 -10.84
CA TYR A 120 -1.58 -1.04 -9.79
C TYR A 120 -0.12 -0.69 -10.04
N ILE A 121 0.57 -0.23 -9.01
CA ILE A 121 1.95 0.21 -9.09
C ILE A 121 2.80 -0.65 -8.16
N GLN A 122 3.91 -1.16 -8.69
CA GLN A 122 5.00 -1.74 -7.90
C GLN A 122 6.23 -0.87 -8.11
N GLY A 123 6.93 -0.52 -7.04
CA GLY A 123 8.01 0.43 -7.13
C GLY A 123 8.76 0.55 -5.82
N PHE A 124 9.21 1.75 -5.52
CA PHE A 124 9.93 2.05 -4.31
C PHE A 124 9.54 3.40 -3.75
N THR A 125 9.69 3.48 -2.43
CA THR A 125 9.68 4.72 -1.67
C THR A 125 11.09 5.07 -1.28
N THR A 126 11.49 6.32 -1.51
CA THR A 126 12.77 6.86 -1.05
C THR A 126 12.51 8.06 -0.14
N TYR A 127 13.14 8.10 1.02
CA TYR A 127 13.02 9.22 1.98
C TYR A 127 14.19 9.23 2.96
N GLN A 128 14.35 10.34 3.67
CA GLN A 128 15.29 10.43 4.79
C GLN A 128 14.62 9.90 6.06
N SER A 129 15.19 8.85 6.67
CA SER A 129 14.65 8.32 7.92
C SER A 129 14.71 9.37 9.02
N GLN A 130 13.57 9.55 9.70
CA GLN A 130 13.47 10.38 10.89
C GLN A 130 13.78 9.62 12.18
N ASN A 131 14.02 8.31 12.10
CA ASN A 131 14.35 7.47 13.24
C ASN A 131 15.67 7.93 13.90
N PRO A 132 15.67 8.27 15.21
CA PRO A 132 16.88 8.70 15.91
C PRO A 132 18.00 7.68 15.88
N PHE A 133 17.67 6.37 15.84
CA PHE A 133 18.67 5.31 15.78
C PHE A 133 19.51 5.41 14.51
N TRP A 134 18.87 5.55 13.34
CA TRP A 134 19.59 5.67 12.06
C TRP A 134 20.46 6.92 11.99
N LYS A 135 19.98 8.03 12.57
CA LYS A 135 20.77 9.28 12.69
C LYS A 135 22.00 9.13 13.59
N LEU A 136 22.00 8.18 14.53
CA LEU A 136 23.12 7.89 15.41
C LEU A 136 24.17 6.98 14.75
N VAL A 137 23.72 5.98 13.99
CA VAL A 137 24.60 4.93 13.44
C VAL A 137 25.06 5.18 12.01
N SER A 138 24.45 6.13 11.30
CA SER A 138 24.79 6.45 9.91
C SER A 138 24.70 7.96 9.64
N SER A 139 25.64 8.46 8.81
CA SER A 139 25.57 9.82 8.26
C SER A 139 24.62 9.93 7.07
N ASP A 140 24.28 8.82 6.42
CA ASP A 140 23.24 8.73 5.40
C ASP A 140 22.06 7.92 5.94
N THR A 141 20.92 8.59 6.12
CA THR A 141 19.68 7.97 6.58
C THR A 141 18.68 7.75 5.46
N THR A 142 19.12 7.82 4.19
CA THR A 142 18.30 7.54 3.02
C THR A 142 17.81 6.09 3.09
N MET A 143 16.50 5.93 3.21
CA MET A 143 15.84 4.64 3.10
C MET A 143 15.36 4.43 1.67
N LEU A 144 15.53 3.21 1.18
CA LEU A 144 14.96 2.74 -0.07
C LEU A 144 14.20 1.45 0.21
N ASN A 145 12.88 1.49 0.07
CA ASN A 145 12.03 0.33 0.33
C ASN A 145 11.21 0.00 -0.91
N PHE A 146 11.18 -1.29 -1.25
CA PHE A 146 10.21 -1.79 -2.21
C PHE A 146 8.80 -1.58 -1.64
N HIS A 147 7.91 -1.06 -2.48
CA HIS A 147 6.54 -0.80 -2.06
C HIS A 147 5.55 -0.93 -3.22
N ALA A 148 4.27 -1.09 -2.88
CA ALA A 148 3.20 -1.18 -3.85
C ALA A 148 2.01 -0.30 -3.45
N TRP A 149 1.41 0.37 -4.43
CA TRP A 149 0.28 1.29 -4.23
C TRP A 149 -0.64 1.30 -5.44
N LEU A 150 -1.74 2.04 -5.36
CA LEU A 150 -2.58 2.34 -6.51
C LEU A 150 -2.39 3.76 -7.00
N SER A 151 -2.51 3.93 -8.32
CA SER A 151 -2.68 5.23 -8.94
C SER A 151 -4.11 5.36 -9.47
N TYR A 152 -4.82 6.39 -9.04
CA TYR A 152 -6.09 6.83 -9.62
C TYR A 152 -5.91 8.17 -10.32
N LYS A 153 -5.93 8.19 -11.66
CA LYS A 153 -5.65 9.39 -12.47
C LYS A 153 -4.39 10.14 -11.99
N ASP A 154 -3.30 9.39 -11.79
CA ASP A 154 -2.00 9.85 -11.29
C ASP A 154 -1.97 10.27 -9.81
N SER A 155 -3.08 10.19 -9.08
CA SER A 155 -3.11 10.38 -7.62
C SER A 155 -2.73 9.08 -6.92
N VAL A 156 -1.87 9.15 -5.90
CA VAL A 156 -1.48 7.98 -5.09
C VAL A 156 -2.59 7.59 -4.12
N LEU A 157 -2.92 6.31 -4.04
CA LEU A 157 -3.74 5.72 -2.99
C LEU A 157 -2.94 4.59 -2.34
N ASP A 158 -2.64 4.73 -1.06
CA ASP A 158 -1.81 3.78 -0.33
C ASP A 158 -2.31 3.63 1.11
N PHE A 159 -2.86 2.46 1.42
CA PHE A 159 -3.37 2.11 2.75
C PHE A 159 -2.41 1.22 3.55
N SER A 160 -1.18 1.10 3.06
CA SER A 160 -0.10 0.30 3.64
C SER A 160 1.14 1.11 4.00
N ILE A 161 1.21 2.39 3.60
CA ILE A 161 2.33 3.30 3.91
C ILE A 161 2.65 3.38 5.40
N GLY A 162 1.67 3.08 6.26
CA GLY A 162 1.85 3.00 7.70
C GLY A 162 2.94 2.00 8.12
N GLN A 163 3.30 1.04 7.27
CA GLN A 163 4.44 0.14 7.46
C GLN A 163 5.76 0.91 7.64
N GLU A 164 5.85 2.14 7.11
CA GLU A 164 7.07 2.96 7.17
C GLU A 164 7.12 3.93 8.35
N ARG A 165 6.12 3.94 9.24
CA ARG A 165 5.96 4.93 10.30
C ARG A 165 7.14 5.10 11.25
N GLU A 166 7.94 4.06 11.45
CA GLU A 166 9.14 4.17 12.28
C GLU A 166 10.20 5.07 11.64
N ASN A 167 10.10 5.31 10.33
CA ASN A 167 11.07 6.05 9.54
C ASN A 167 10.51 7.37 8.96
N ILE A 168 9.19 7.54 8.85
CA ILE A 168 8.55 8.73 8.27
C ILE A 168 7.46 9.35 9.16
N GLN A 169 7.30 10.66 9.07
CA GLN A 169 6.25 11.38 9.78
C GLN A 169 4.98 11.49 8.93
N LEU A 170 3.98 10.63 9.21
CA LEU A 170 2.67 10.63 8.53
C LEU A 170 1.58 11.40 9.28
N GLY A 171 1.91 12.01 10.43
CA GLY A 171 0.93 12.56 11.35
C GLY A 171 -0.03 11.48 11.87
N GLU A 172 -1.30 11.82 12.00
CA GLU A 172 -2.34 10.92 12.55
C GLU A 172 -2.79 9.84 11.56
N LYS A 173 -2.51 9.99 10.25
CA LYS A 173 -3.05 9.11 9.19
C LYS A 173 -2.11 7.94 8.91
N ASP A 174 -2.69 6.74 8.79
CA ASP A 174 -2.01 5.47 8.46
C ASP A 174 -1.94 5.22 6.92
N TYR A 175 -2.32 6.21 6.11
CA TYR A 175 -2.57 6.06 4.67
C TYR A 175 -2.25 7.34 3.89
N LEU A 176 -1.97 7.22 2.59
CA LEU A 176 -1.88 8.32 1.63
C LEU A 176 -3.07 8.30 0.66
N VAL A 177 -3.72 9.44 0.50
CA VAL A 177 -4.72 9.67 -0.56
C VAL A 177 -4.42 10.99 -1.24
N GLY A 178 -3.59 10.92 -2.27
CA GLY A 178 -3.13 12.05 -3.08
C GLY A 178 -1.92 12.79 -2.51
N ASP A 179 -1.81 12.91 -1.20
CA ASP A 179 -0.72 13.64 -0.55
C ASP A 179 0.49 12.74 -0.31
N ILE A 180 1.59 13.00 -1.02
CA ILE A 180 2.89 12.39 -0.74
C ILE A 180 3.59 13.30 0.29
N PRO A 181 4.07 12.75 1.43
CA PRO A 181 4.81 13.52 2.43
C PRO A 181 6.03 14.24 1.85
N GLU A 182 6.33 15.43 2.37
CA GLU A 182 7.51 16.17 1.96
C GLU A 182 8.80 15.35 2.19
N GLY A 183 9.70 15.36 1.20
CA GLY A 183 10.94 14.59 1.25
C GLY A 183 10.79 13.10 0.95
N MET A 184 9.57 12.59 0.74
CA MET A 184 9.32 11.26 0.21
C MET A 184 9.20 11.30 -1.31
N LYS A 185 9.83 10.34 -1.97
CA LYS A 185 9.66 10.05 -3.40
C LYS A 185 9.01 8.69 -3.56
N MET A 186 8.04 8.61 -4.47
CA MET A 186 7.41 7.36 -4.86
C MET A 186 7.64 7.15 -6.35
N VAL A 187 8.45 6.15 -6.71
CA VAL A 187 8.81 5.86 -8.09
C VAL A 187 8.44 4.43 -8.40
N GLY A 188 7.67 4.19 -9.46
CA GLY A 188 7.20 2.84 -9.74
C GLY A 188 6.79 2.58 -11.17
N PHE A 189 6.35 1.35 -11.36
CA PHE A 189 6.02 0.75 -12.65
C PHE A 189 4.53 0.48 -12.71
N LYS A 190 3.86 0.98 -13.76
CA LYS A 190 2.45 0.71 -14.01
C LYS A 190 2.30 -0.75 -14.41
N GLU A 191 1.79 -1.59 -13.51
CA GLU A 191 1.50 -2.98 -13.78
C GLU A 191 0.29 -3.13 -14.72
N ASN A 192 0.28 -4.20 -15.49
CA ASN A 192 -0.87 -4.53 -16.32
C ASN A 192 -2.00 -5.17 -15.48
N HIS A 193 -3.23 -5.14 -16.01
CA HIS A 193 -4.38 -5.70 -15.31
C HIS A 193 -4.27 -7.22 -15.07
N LYS A 194 -3.47 -7.93 -15.89
CA LYS A 194 -3.30 -9.38 -15.79
C LYS A 194 -2.46 -9.74 -14.57
N THR A 195 -1.48 -8.91 -14.22
CA THR A 195 -0.73 -9.04 -12.95
C THR A 195 -1.69 -8.99 -11.77
N VAL A 196 -2.58 -7.99 -11.74
CA VAL A 196 -3.60 -7.87 -10.67
C VAL A 196 -4.49 -9.11 -10.61
N GLN A 197 -4.97 -9.61 -11.74
CA GLN A 197 -5.80 -10.83 -11.77
C GLN A 197 -5.07 -12.06 -11.21
N LYS A 198 -3.78 -12.22 -11.51
CA LYS A 198 -2.98 -13.31 -10.94
C LYS A 198 -2.83 -13.17 -9.42
N TYR A 199 -2.68 -11.94 -8.91
CA TYR A 199 -2.67 -11.70 -7.46
C TYR A 199 -4.01 -12.03 -6.82
N VAL A 200 -5.13 -11.56 -7.39
CA VAL A 200 -6.48 -11.88 -6.91
C VAL A 200 -6.69 -13.38 -6.86
N LYS A 201 -6.29 -14.10 -7.90
CA LYS A 201 -6.33 -15.56 -7.92
C LYS A 201 -5.49 -16.18 -6.80
N MET A 202 -4.26 -15.72 -6.60
CA MET A 202 -3.39 -16.21 -5.53
C MET A 202 -3.99 -15.99 -4.13
N PHE A 203 -4.64 -14.84 -3.90
CA PHE A 203 -5.29 -14.52 -2.63
C PHE A 203 -6.56 -15.36 -2.41
N ALA A 204 -7.39 -15.49 -3.45
CA ALA A 204 -8.57 -16.33 -3.41
C ALA A 204 -8.22 -17.82 -3.19
N ASP A 205 -7.20 -18.33 -3.89
CA ASP A 205 -6.73 -19.71 -3.76
C ASP A 205 -6.22 -19.99 -2.32
N TYR A 206 -5.58 -19.02 -1.65
CA TYR A 206 -5.19 -19.13 -0.24
C TYR A 206 -6.39 -19.36 0.69
N ARG A 207 -7.50 -18.65 0.44
CA ARG A 207 -8.78 -18.83 1.16
C ARG A 207 -9.63 -19.99 0.65
N LYS A 208 -9.15 -20.75 -0.33
CA LYS A 208 -9.91 -21.82 -1.02
C LYS A 208 -11.22 -21.31 -1.63
N MET A 209 -11.21 -20.06 -2.09
CA MET A 209 -12.33 -19.39 -2.75
C MET A 209 -12.02 -19.18 -4.23
N ASN A 210 -13.06 -18.99 -5.05
CA ASN A 210 -12.84 -18.39 -6.36
C ASN A 210 -12.67 -16.86 -6.26
N GLU A 211 -12.13 -16.24 -7.32
CA GLU A 211 -11.83 -14.81 -7.36
C GLU A 211 -13.05 -13.92 -7.02
N LYS A 212 -14.24 -14.32 -7.49
CA LYS A 212 -15.47 -13.55 -7.26
C LYS A 212 -15.95 -13.66 -5.82
N GLU A 213 -15.92 -14.86 -5.25
CA GLU A 213 -16.24 -15.08 -3.83
C GLU A 213 -15.33 -14.27 -2.92
N TRP A 214 -14.03 -14.27 -3.20
CA TRP A 214 -13.04 -13.51 -2.43
C TRP A 214 -13.33 -12.00 -2.45
N VAL A 215 -13.57 -11.41 -3.63
CA VAL A 215 -13.92 -9.98 -3.73
C VAL A 215 -15.25 -9.68 -3.02
N LEU A 216 -16.25 -10.54 -3.17
CA LEU A 216 -17.56 -10.35 -2.52
C LEU A 216 -17.47 -10.46 -1.00
N GLU A 217 -16.69 -11.39 -0.46
CA GLU A 217 -16.47 -11.50 0.98
C GLU A 217 -15.88 -10.19 1.52
N HIS A 218 -14.79 -9.71 0.93
CA HIS A 218 -14.17 -8.46 1.36
C HIS A 218 -15.10 -7.25 1.23
N LYS A 219 -15.90 -7.19 0.16
CA LYS A 219 -16.92 -6.15 0.00
C LYS A 219 -17.95 -6.17 1.14
N LEU A 220 -18.44 -7.35 1.50
CA LEU A 220 -19.38 -7.50 2.61
C LEU A 220 -18.72 -7.11 3.94
N GLN A 221 -17.47 -7.50 4.17
CA GLN A 221 -16.72 -7.09 5.37
C GLN A 221 -16.52 -5.58 5.45
N GLY A 222 -16.27 -4.91 4.31
CA GLY A 222 -16.17 -3.45 4.27
C GLY A 222 -17.47 -2.76 4.64
N LEU A 223 -18.61 -3.27 4.17
CA LEU A 223 -19.93 -2.76 4.56
C LEU A 223 -20.21 -2.98 6.05
N THR A 224 -19.94 -4.19 6.58
CA THR A 224 -20.07 -4.49 8.00
C THR A 224 -19.19 -3.55 8.85
N CYS A 225 -17.95 -3.32 8.43
CA CYS A 225 -17.03 -2.41 9.11
C CYS A 225 -17.57 -0.97 9.18
N MET A 226 -18.22 -0.49 8.11
CA MET A 226 -18.87 0.82 8.11
C MET A 226 -20.04 0.87 9.10
N VAL A 227 -20.90 -0.15 9.14
CA VAL A 227 -22.03 -0.23 10.08
C VAL A 227 -21.52 -0.22 11.53
N ASP A 228 -20.56 -1.09 11.86
CA ASP A 228 -19.96 -1.17 13.19
C ASP A 228 -19.33 0.17 13.63
N SER A 229 -18.71 0.89 12.69
CA SER A 229 -18.13 2.21 12.94
C SER A 229 -19.19 3.26 13.28
N LEU A 230 -20.30 3.27 12.55
CA LEU A 230 -21.41 4.20 12.78
C LEU A 230 -22.09 3.93 14.13
N GLU A 231 -22.29 2.65 14.47
CA GLU A 231 -22.85 2.26 15.77
C GLU A 231 -21.95 2.69 16.93
N TYR A 232 -20.63 2.52 16.79
CA TYR A 232 -19.66 2.97 17.78
C TYR A 232 -19.75 4.49 18.00
N ILE A 233 -19.80 5.27 16.92
CA ILE A 233 -19.92 6.74 16.99
C ILE A 233 -21.25 7.15 17.64
N SER A 234 -22.36 6.47 17.34
CA SER A 234 -23.66 6.76 17.95
C SER A 234 -23.62 6.59 19.46
N LYS A 235 -23.06 5.48 19.94
CA LYS A 235 -22.93 5.19 21.38
C LYS A 235 -22.06 6.20 22.12
N GLN A 236 -21.01 6.71 21.48
CA GLN A 236 -20.15 7.74 22.07
C GLN A 236 -20.80 9.13 22.16
N LYS A 237 -21.88 9.38 21.41
CA LYS A 237 -22.64 10.64 21.48
C LYS A 237 -23.75 10.61 22.53
N GLU A 238 -24.16 9.42 22.95
CA GLU A 238 -25.24 9.20 23.93
C GLU A 238 -24.74 9.11 25.38
N GLY A 239 -23.43 8.94 25.59
CA GLY A 239 -22.78 8.91 26.91
C GLY A 239 -21.98 10.17 27.20
#